data_AF-A0A4R5CW31-F1
#
_entry.id   AF-A0A4R5CW31-F1
#
_cell.length_a   1.000
_cell.length_b   1.000
_cell.length_c   1.000
_cell.angle_alpha   90.00
_cell.angle_beta   90.00
_cell.angle_gamma   90.00
#
_symmetry.space_group_name_H-M   'P 1'
#
loop_
_entity.id
_entity.type
_entity.pdbx_description
1 polymer ?
#
loop_
_entity_poly.entity_id
_entity_poly.type
_entity_poly.pdbx_seq_one_letter_code
_entity_poly.pdbx_strand_id
1 'polypeptide(L)'
;MKEFISNLFNVSNERLKNPLIFSFLLSWLAFNWRPIFTLLLSDKKIEDRINYISENFNEIQFNLFYPLIFSFGYVLLLPYITWLIEVLVQYAKFGRKRNSISEQLSDLRDKQKIAREEFKYEQEKAGNAEISQLNSNIQELTKVNTEKDKIIERLKIDLTESKKEQKKLEQYISLESPENTEFNEEMKMSLDKEYEEFLKTEVSTYFEEIGSEISQFKSIPKNIDKIVIEKLIYSGLIKKVDDDENQRVYYVLTNKGKHFWKNYVLSKRILSKQELDKMNEPDDLPF
;
A
#
# COMPACT_ATOMS: atom_id res chain seq x y z
N MET A 1 -49.12 83.24 1.98
CA MET A 1 -50.11 82.14 1.82
C MET A 1 -49.55 80.77 2.22
N LYS A 2 -48.35 80.34 1.78
CA LYS A 2 -47.77 79.04 2.20
C LYS A 2 -47.59 78.88 3.71
N GLU A 3 -47.15 79.92 4.41
CA GLU A 3 -46.98 79.87 5.87
C GLU A 3 -48.31 79.81 6.64
N PHE A 4 -49.35 80.50 6.15
CA PHE A 4 -50.70 80.40 6.71
C PHE A 4 -51.32 79.02 6.48
N ILE A 5 -51.17 78.47 5.27
CA ILE A 5 -51.63 77.12 4.95
C ILE A 5 -50.85 76.08 5.78
N SER A 6 -49.53 76.23 5.92
CA SER A 6 -48.69 75.36 6.73
C SER A 6 -49.03 75.45 8.23
N ASN A 7 -49.28 76.64 8.76
CA ASN A 7 -49.63 76.83 10.16
C ASN A 7 -51.06 76.33 10.47
N LEU A 8 -52.01 76.52 9.54
CA LEU A 8 -53.34 75.90 9.63
C LEU A 8 -53.23 74.37 9.56
N PHE A 9 -52.46 73.83 8.61
CA PHE A 9 -52.24 72.38 8.52
C PHE A 9 -51.57 71.82 9.77
N ASN A 10 -50.60 72.51 10.37
CA ASN A 10 -49.90 72.06 11.58
C ASN A 10 -50.81 72.07 12.82
N VAL A 11 -51.62 73.11 13.03
CA VAL A 11 -52.62 73.19 14.11
C VAL A 11 -53.75 72.19 13.89
N SER A 12 -54.15 71.99 12.64
CA SER A 12 -55.09 70.94 12.26
C SER A 12 -54.49 69.55 12.46
N ASN A 13 -53.19 69.32 12.21
CA ASN A 13 -52.57 68.01 12.34
C ASN A 13 -52.58 67.49 13.80
N GLU A 14 -52.56 68.37 14.80
CA GLU A 14 -52.69 67.96 16.21
C GLU A 14 -54.12 67.57 16.60
N ARG A 15 -55.14 68.20 16.00
CA ARG A 15 -56.56 67.95 16.31
C ARG A 15 -57.22 66.91 15.40
N LEU A 16 -56.76 66.82 14.14
CA LEU A 16 -57.14 65.79 13.15
C LEU A 16 -56.50 64.43 13.44
N LYS A 17 -55.54 64.35 14.39
CA LYS A 17 -55.10 63.07 14.97
C LYS A 17 -56.23 62.29 15.63
N ASN A 18 -57.31 62.96 16.04
CA ASN A 18 -58.51 62.26 16.51
C ASN A 18 -59.25 61.68 15.30
N PRO A 19 -59.29 60.34 15.14
CA PRO A 19 -59.90 59.69 13.98
C PRO A 19 -61.37 60.06 13.80
N LEU A 20 -62.07 60.36 14.90
CA LEU A 20 -63.47 60.77 14.88
C LEU A 20 -63.64 62.16 14.27
N ILE A 21 -62.80 63.13 14.65
CA ILE A 21 -62.90 64.51 14.15
C ILE A 21 -62.58 64.54 12.66
N PHE A 22 -61.55 63.82 12.22
CA PHE A 22 -61.19 63.74 10.81
C PHE A 22 -62.30 63.04 9.99
N SER A 23 -62.80 61.91 10.48
CA SER A 23 -63.88 61.17 9.80
C SER A 23 -65.18 61.96 9.76
N PHE A 24 -65.47 62.74 10.82
CA PHE A 24 -66.61 63.65 10.87
C PHE A 24 -66.50 64.77 9.86
N LEU A 25 -65.35 65.45 9.77
CA LEU A 25 -65.12 66.49 8.78
C LEU A 25 -65.25 65.96 7.35
N LEU A 26 -64.66 64.79 7.08
CA LEU A 26 -64.74 64.17 5.76
C LEU A 26 -66.18 63.76 5.41
N SER A 27 -66.89 63.17 6.37
CA SER A 27 -68.30 62.81 6.21
C SER A 27 -69.18 64.04 6.04
N TRP A 28 -68.93 65.10 6.80
CA TRP A 28 -69.66 66.36 6.71
C TRP A 28 -69.49 66.99 5.33
N LEU A 29 -68.26 67.08 4.81
CA LEU A 29 -67.99 67.53 3.45
C LEU A 29 -68.68 66.63 2.40
N ALA A 30 -68.70 65.32 2.61
CA ALA A 30 -69.33 64.36 1.71
C ALA A 30 -70.86 64.49 1.67
N PHE A 31 -71.52 64.75 2.80
CA PHE A 31 -72.97 64.98 2.85
C PHE A 31 -73.37 66.41 2.44
N ASN A 32 -72.52 67.40 2.72
CA ASN A 32 -72.74 68.82 2.40
C ASN A 32 -72.13 69.25 1.06
N TRP A 33 -71.87 68.30 0.15
CA TRP A 33 -71.29 68.59 -1.15
C TRP A 33 -72.12 69.60 -1.97
N ARG A 34 -73.45 69.50 -1.94
CA ARG A 34 -74.35 70.39 -2.70
C ARG A 34 -74.23 71.87 -2.30
N PRO A 35 -74.34 72.25 -1.01
CA PRO A 35 -74.03 73.61 -0.56
C PRO A 35 -72.64 74.09 -0.98
N ILE A 36 -71.61 73.25 -0.82
CA ILE A 36 -70.22 73.60 -1.09
C ILE A 36 -70.02 73.90 -2.58
N PHE A 37 -70.50 73.02 -3.45
CA PHE A 37 -70.43 73.23 -4.91
C PHE A 37 -71.29 74.42 -5.35
N THR A 38 -72.45 74.64 -4.74
CA THR A 38 -73.29 75.81 -5.06
C THR A 38 -72.64 77.12 -4.63
N LEU A 39 -71.93 77.14 -3.50
CA LEU A 39 -71.18 78.31 -3.05
C LEU A 39 -70.00 78.62 -3.98
N LEU A 40 -69.24 77.58 -4.36
CA LEU A 40 -67.97 77.73 -5.09
C LEU A 40 -68.13 77.84 -6.61
N LEU A 41 -69.08 77.11 -7.23
CA LEU A 41 -69.19 76.97 -8.70
C LEU A 41 -70.41 77.66 -9.31
N SER A 42 -71.34 78.22 -8.52
CA SER A 42 -72.48 78.96 -9.09
C SER A 42 -72.03 80.26 -9.76
N ASP A 43 -72.76 80.73 -10.76
CA ASP A 43 -72.51 82.02 -11.45
C ASP A 43 -73.29 83.21 -10.84
N LYS A 44 -74.18 82.95 -9.86
CA LYS A 44 -75.04 83.99 -9.23
C LYS A 44 -74.25 84.90 -8.28
N LYS A 45 -74.81 86.04 -7.86
CA LYS A 45 -74.16 86.87 -6.82
C LYS A 45 -74.03 86.11 -5.50
N ILE A 46 -73.00 86.42 -4.70
CA ILE A 46 -72.72 85.70 -3.46
C ILE A 46 -73.89 85.72 -2.47
N GLU A 47 -74.63 86.84 -2.41
CA GLU A 47 -75.82 87.02 -1.57
C GLU A 47 -76.94 86.03 -1.96
N ASP A 48 -77.20 85.87 -3.27
CA ASP A 48 -78.21 84.92 -3.78
C ASP A 48 -77.82 83.47 -3.50
N ARG A 49 -76.52 83.15 -3.51
CA ARG A 49 -76.01 81.81 -3.18
C ARG A 49 -76.22 81.48 -1.71
N ILE A 50 -75.91 82.42 -0.82
CA ILE A 50 -76.07 82.23 0.63
C ILE A 50 -77.55 82.08 0.97
N ASN A 51 -78.43 82.93 0.42
CA ASN A 51 -79.87 82.83 0.64
C ASN A 51 -80.43 81.49 0.15
N TYR A 52 -80.02 81.06 -1.06
CA TYR A 52 -80.41 79.76 -1.59
C TYR A 52 -79.96 78.60 -0.68
N ILE A 53 -78.75 78.68 -0.11
CA ILE A 53 -78.24 77.66 0.81
C ILE A 53 -79.01 77.66 2.13
N SER A 54 -79.28 78.84 2.69
CA SER A 54 -80.02 79.01 3.95
C SER A 54 -81.48 78.56 3.85
N GLU A 55 -82.11 78.67 2.68
CA GLU A 55 -83.50 78.22 2.48
C GLU A 55 -83.61 76.73 2.17
N ASN A 56 -82.65 76.15 1.43
CA ASN A 56 -82.78 74.78 0.90
C ASN A 56 -81.93 73.73 1.62
N PHE A 57 -80.93 74.12 2.40
CA PHE A 57 -79.98 73.18 3.04
C PHE A 57 -79.81 73.41 4.55
N ASN A 58 -80.83 73.96 5.23
CA ASN A 58 -80.79 74.21 6.67
C ASN A 58 -81.28 73.02 7.53
N GLU A 59 -81.34 71.82 6.95
CA GLU A 59 -81.77 70.64 7.68
C GLU A 59 -80.66 70.13 8.61
N ILE A 60 -80.88 70.25 9.92
CA ILE A 60 -79.90 69.86 10.95
C ILE A 60 -79.54 68.36 10.90
N GLN A 61 -80.42 67.53 10.36
CA GLN A 61 -80.21 66.09 10.20
C GLN A 61 -79.07 65.79 9.21
N PHE A 62 -79.08 66.47 8.05
CA PHE A 62 -78.04 66.33 7.03
C PHE A 62 -76.75 67.07 7.39
N ASN A 63 -76.88 68.19 8.10
CA ASN A 63 -75.73 69.01 8.47
C ASN A 63 -74.95 68.46 9.66
N LEU A 64 -75.56 67.68 10.56
CA LEU A 64 -74.90 67.25 11.79
C LEU A 64 -75.10 65.75 12.07
N PHE A 65 -76.33 65.25 12.06
CA PHE A 65 -76.65 63.91 12.57
C PHE A 65 -76.12 62.78 11.68
N TYR A 66 -76.37 62.83 10.36
CA TYR A 66 -75.87 61.81 9.44
C TYR A 66 -74.34 61.77 9.35
N PRO A 67 -73.62 62.91 9.24
CA PRO A 67 -72.17 62.91 9.29
C PRO A 67 -71.59 62.35 10.59
N LEU A 68 -72.23 62.64 11.73
CA LEU A 68 -71.79 62.15 13.04
C LEU A 68 -71.94 60.63 13.16
N ILE A 69 -73.10 60.07 12.79
CA ILE A 69 -73.33 58.63 12.81
C ILE A 69 -72.38 57.91 11.85
N PHE A 70 -72.21 58.44 10.64
CA PHE A 70 -71.32 57.84 9.66
C PHE A 70 -69.86 57.88 10.12
N SER A 71 -69.41 58.99 10.72
CA SER A 71 -68.06 59.10 11.27
C SER A 71 -67.81 58.12 12.41
N PHE A 72 -68.79 57.94 13.30
CA PHE A 72 -68.70 57.00 14.40
C PHE A 72 -68.68 55.55 13.90
N GLY A 73 -69.57 55.23 12.96
CA GLY A 73 -69.60 53.93 12.29
C GLY A 73 -68.30 53.64 11.55
N TYR A 74 -67.75 54.61 10.83
CA TYR A 74 -66.48 54.46 10.12
C TYR A 74 -65.31 54.22 11.08
N VAL A 75 -65.17 55.01 12.14
CA VAL A 75 -64.09 54.84 13.13
C VAL A 75 -64.19 53.51 13.87
N LEU A 76 -65.40 53.03 14.16
CA LEU A 76 -65.59 51.72 14.76
C LEU A 76 -65.34 50.58 13.79
N LEU A 77 -65.75 50.69 12.52
CA LEU A 77 -65.61 49.62 11.54
C LEU A 77 -64.19 49.51 10.97
N LEU A 78 -63.46 50.62 10.89
CA LEU A 78 -62.13 50.65 10.28
C LEU A 78 -61.14 49.65 10.92
N PRO A 79 -61.00 49.55 12.26
CA PRO A 79 -60.16 48.55 12.91
C PRO A 79 -60.50 47.10 12.52
N TYR A 80 -61.78 46.77 12.35
CA TYR A 80 -62.21 45.43 11.97
C TYR A 80 -61.89 45.12 10.51
N ILE A 81 -62.04 46.10 9.62
CA ILE A 81 -61.66 45.97 8.21
C ILE A 81 -60.14 45.80 8.09
N THR A 82 -59.35 46.60 8.83
CA THR A 82 -57.89 46.46 8.84
C THR A 82 -57.47 45.09 9.39
N TRP A 83 -58.11 44.62 10.45
CA TRP A 83 -57.86 43.28 11.00
C TRP A 83 -58.19 42.17 9.99
N LEU A 84 -59.31 42.27 9.28
CA LEU A 84 -59.68 41.30 8.24
C LEU A 84 -58.62 41.24 7.12
N ILE A 85 -58.13 42.40 6.67
CA ILE A 85 -57.07 42.47 5.67
C ILE A 85 -55.77 41.86 6.21
N GLU A 86 -55.41 42.13 7.46
CA GLU A 86 -54.23 41.54 8.09
C GLU A 86 -54.32 40.02 8.16
N VAL A 87 -55.48 39.46 8.52
CA VAL A 87 -55.71 38.01 8.56
C VAL A 87 -55.52 37.38 7.16
N LEU A 88 -56.09 38.00 6.12
CA LEU A 88 -55.90 37.54 4.74
C LEU A 88 -54.44 37.59 4.31
N VAL A 89 -53.72 38.66 4.66
CA VAL A 89 -52.29 38.81 4.38
C VAL A 89 -51.47 37.76 5.14
N GLN A 90 -51.80 37.49 6.40
CA GLN A 90 -51.12 36.45 7.19
C GLN A 90 -51.31 35.06 6.59
N TYR A 91 -52.52 34.74 6.13
CA TYR A 91 -52.80 33.47 5.47
C TYR A 91 -51.95 33.30 4.21
N ALA A 92 -51.86 34.35 3.37
CA ALA A 92 -51.01 34.34 2.19
C ALA A 92 -49.51 34.20 2.53
N LYS A 93 -49.04 34.89 3.59
CA LYS A 93 -47.66 34.79 4.07
C LYS A 93 -47.33 33.38 4.58
N PHE A 94 -48.25 32.74 5.30
CA PHE A 94 -48.08 31.38 5.79
C PHE A 94 -47.96 30.37 4.64
N GLY A 95 -48.82 30.49 3.63
CA GLY A 95 -48.74 29.68 2.41
C GLY A 95 -47.39 29.83 1.69
N ARG A 96 -46.92 31.07 1.50
CA ARG A 96 -45.61 31.34 0.88
C ARG A 96 -44.44 30.79 1.71
N LYS A 97 -44.46 30.98 3.03
CA LYS A 97 -43.43 30.46 3.93
C LYS A 97 -43.38 28.92 3.88
N ARG A 98 -44.54 28.26 3.89
CA ARG A 98 -44.62 26.80 3.76
C ARG A 98 -44.06 26.32 2.42
N ASN A 99 -44.38 27.00 1.32
CA ASN A 99 -43.86 26.67 -0.01
C ASN A 99 -42.33 26.82 -0.08
N SER A 100 -41.80 27.92 0.46
CA SER A 100 -40.35 28.15 0.51
C SER A 100 -39.62 27.12 1.36
N ILE A 101 -40.19 26.71 2.51
CA ILE A 101 -39.63 25.63 3.33
C ILE A 101 -39.65 24.30 2.58
N SER A 102 -40.75 23.97 1.88
CA SER A 102 -40.80 22.72 1.11
C SER A 102 -39.81 22.70 -0.05
N GLU A 103 -39.59 23.84 -0.71
CA GLU A 103 -38.60 24.00 -1.77
C GLU A 103 -37.18 23.78 -1.22
N GLN A 104 -36.81 24.46 -0.12
CA GLN A 104 -35.52 24.24 0.53
C GLN A 104 -35.30 22.80 0.99
N LEU A 105 -36.36 22.14 1.50
CA LEU A 105 -36.30 20.74 1.91
C LEU A 105 -36.10 19.81 0.71
N SER A 106 -36.73 20.11 -0.43
CA SER A 106 -36.52 19.36 -1.68
C SER A 106 -35.08 19.50 -2.15
N ASP A 107 -34.55 20.73 -2.21
CA ASP A 107 -33.16 21.00 -2.61
C ASP A 107 -32.16 20.25 -1.73
N LEU A 108 -32.39 20.22 -0.42
CA LEU A 108 -31.52 19.49 0.51
C LEU A 108 -31.57 17.97 0.27
N ARG A 109 -32.75 17.42 -0.03
CA ARG A 109 -32.90 16.00 -0.37
C ARG A 109 -32.19 15.68 -1.68
N ASP A 110 -32.30 16.54 -2.68
CA ASP A 110 -31.64 16.35 -3.97
C ASP A 110 -30.11 16.44 -3.82
N LYS A 111 -29.60 17.41 -3.05
CA LYS A 111 -28.17 17.48 -2.70
C LYS A 111 -27.69 16.22 -1.98
N GLN A 112 -28.47 15.72 -1.02
CA GLN A 112 -28.12 14.47 -0.32
C GLN A 112 -28.10 13.27 -1.27
N LYS A 113 -29.04 13.20 -2.21
CA LYS A 113 -29.09 12.15 -3.23
C LYS A 113 -27.86 12.22 -4.15
N ILE A 114 -27.52 13.41 -4.63
CA ILE A 114 -26.33 13.63 -5.46
C ILE A 114 -25.07 13.19 -4.71
N ALA A 115 -24.87 13.65 -3.48
CA ALA A 115 -23.70 13.29 -2.68
C ALA A 115 -23.58 11.77 -2.43
N ARG A 116 -24.71 11.06 -2.26
CA ARG A 116 -24.72 9.59 -2.12
C ARG A 116 -24.31 8.89 -3.41
N GLU A 117 -24.83 9.34 -4.54
CA GLU A 117 -24.48 8.74 -5.84
C GLU A 117 -23.03 9.07 -6.22
N GLU A 118 -22.53 10.26 -5.89
CA GLU A 118 -21.12 10.63 -6.10
C GLU A 118 -20.17 9.81 -5.21
N PHE A 119 -20.56 9.58 -3.94
CA PHE A 119 -19.80 8.69 -3.05
C PHE A 119 -19.75 7.24 -3.59
N LYS A 120 -20.87 6.71 -4.09
CA LYS A 120 -20.90 5.38 -4.73
C LYS A 120 -20.02 5.35 -5.97
N TYR A 121 -20.12 6.36 -6.83
CA TYR A 121 -19.32 6.47 -8.04
C TYR A 121 -17.82 6.48 -7.74
N GLU A 122 -17.38 7.27 -6.76
CA GLU A 122 -15.98 7.29 -6.34
C GLU A 122 -15.55 5.96 -5.69
N GLN A 123 -16.45 5.28 -4.96
CA GLN A 123 -16.17 3.94 -4.43
C GLN A 123 -15.99 2.90 -5.55
N GLU A 124 -16.86 2.90 -6.56
CA GLU A 124 -16.75 2.01 -7.71
C GLU A 124 -15.48 2.30 -8.51
N LYS A 125 -15.12 3.58 -8.67
CA LYS A 125 -13.89 4.00 -9.33
C LYS A 125 -12.64 3.61 -8.54
N ALA A 126 -12.65 3.76 -7.21
CA ALA A 126 -11.57 3.31 -6.34
C ALA A 126 -11.45 1.78 -6.36
N GLY A 127 -12.57 1.06 -6.31
CA GLY A 127 -12.60 -0.40 -6.46
C GLY A 127 -12.04 -0.86 -7.80
N ASN A 128 -12.36 -0.17 -8.89
CA ASN A 128 -11.77 -0.44 -10.21
C ASN A 128 -10.26 -0.16 -10.26
N ALA A 129 -9.79 0.89 -9.58
CA ALA A 129 -8.36 1.18 -9.47
C ALA A 129 -7.64 0.09 -8.66
N GLU A 130 -8.23 -0.35 -7.55
CA GLU A 130 -7.71 -1.46 -6.73
C GLU A 130 -7.69 -2.77 -7.53
N ILE A 131 -8.74 -3.08 -8.29
CA ILE A 131 -8.78 -4.23 -9.21
C ILE A 131 -7.66 -4.12 -10.27
N SER A 132 -7.43 -2.93 -10.84
CA SER A 132 -6.35 -2.71 -11.81
C SER A 132 -4.97 -2.96 -11.21
N GLN A 133 -4.76 -2.50 -9.98
CA GLN A 133 -3.51 -2.73 -9.24
C GLN A 133 -3.35 -4.21 -8.87
N LEU A 134 -4.42 -4.88 -8.44
CA LEU A 134 -4.42 -6.31 -8.15
C LEU A 134 -4.07 -7.13 -9.40
N ASN A 135 -4.66 -6.79 -10.55
CA ASN A 135 -4.36 -7.43 -11.83
C ASN A 135 -2.90 -7.24 -12.24
N SER A 136 -2.33 -6.05 -12.01
CA SER A 136 -0.91 -5.78 -12.27
C SER A 136 0.00 -6.65 -11.39
N ASN A 137 -0.33 -6.77 -10.10
CA ASN A 137 0.40 -7.63 -9.17
C ASN A 137 0.28 -9.12 -9.56
N ILE A 138 -0.90 -9.57 -10.01
CA ILE A 138 -1.10 -10.94 -10.51
C ILE A 138 -0.21 -11.19 -11.74
N GLN A 139 -0.13 -10.23 -12.67
CA GLN A 139 0.76 -10.34 -13.84
C GLN A 139 2.24 -10.39 -13.44
N GLU A 140 2.65 -9.64 -12.43
CA GLU A 140 4.03 -9.68 -11.93
C GLU A 140 4.34 -11.00 -11.24
N LEU A 141 3.47 -11.45 -10.33
CA LEU A 141 3.63 -12.73 -9.62
C LEU A 141 3.64 -13.92 -10.58
N THR A 142 2.81 -13.89 -11.63
CA THR A 142 2.82 -14.94 -12.66
C THR A 142 4.13 -14.95 -13.42
N LYS A 143 4.67 -13.78 -13.82
CA LYS A 143 6.02 -13.71 -14.44
C LYS A 143 7.09 -14.29 -13.51
N VAL A 144 7.12 -13.87 -12.24
CA VAL A 144 8.08 -14.37 -11.25
C VAL A 144 7.97 -15.89 -11.08
N ASN A 145 6.75 -16.44 -11.02
CA ASN A 145 6.57 -17.89 -10.96
C ASN A 145 7.08 -18.58 -12.22
N THR A 146 6.79 -18.07 -13.42
CA THR A 146 7.34 -18.67 -14.65
C THR A 146 8.86 -18.63 -14.71
N GLU A 147 9.49 -17.59 -14.17
CA GLU A 147 10.96 -17.53 -14.06
C GLU A 147 11.50 -18.51 -13.04
N LYS A 148 10.84 -18.63 -11.88
CA LYS A 148 11.18 -19.64 -10.86
C LYS A 148 11.05 -21.05 -11.40
N ASP A 149 10.02 -21.36 -12.17
CA ASP A 149 9.84 -22.67 -12.79
C ASP A 149 10.98 -22.98 -13.77
N LYS A 150 11.38 -22.01 -14.60
CA LYS A 150 12.56 -22.15 -15.48
C LYS A 150 13.86 -22.35 -14.71
N ILE A 151 14.01 -21.70 -13.55
CA ILE A 151 15.19 -21.89 -12.69
C ILE A 151 15.15 -23.29 -12.06
N ILE A 152 14.01 -23.74 -11.55
CA ILE A 152 13.82 -25.08 -10.99
C ILE A 152 14.12 -26.14 -12.04
N GLU A 153 13.68 -25.94 -13.29
CA GLU A 153 13.97 -26.85 -14.39
C GLU A 153 15.47 -26.93 -14.70
N ARG A 154 16.16 -25.78 -14.78
CA ARG A 154 17.63 -25.75 -14.93
C ARG A 154 18.35 -26.45 -13.78
N LEU A 155 17.99 -26.13 -12.53
CA LEU A 155 18.58 -26.76 -11.35
C LEU A 155 18.32 -28.28 -11.32
N LYS A 156 17.17 -28.76 -11.81
CA LYS A 156 16.93 -30.20 -11.96
C LYS A 156 17.86 -30.82 -12.99
N ILE A 157 18.08 -30.17 -14.14
CA ILE A 157 19.03 -30.64 -15.16
C ILE A 157 20.43 -30.73 -14.55
N ASP A 158 20.91 -29.64 -13.94
CA ASP A 158 22.24 -29.57 -13.31
C ASP A 158 22.40 -30.66 -12.23
N LEU A 159 21.38 -30.88 -11.40
CA LEU A 159 21.37 -31.91 -10.37
C LEU A 159 21.40 -33.32 -10.96
N THR A 160 20.70 -33.56 -12.07
CA THR A 160 20.78 -34.86 -12.76
C THR A 160 22.14 -35.11 -13.37
N GLU A 161 22.79 -34.06 -13.89
CA GLU A 161 24.14 -34.13 -14.44
C GLU A 161 25.17 -34.39 -13.33
N SER A 162 25.12 -33.63 -12.24
CA SER A 162 25.96 -33.82 -11.05
C SER A 162 25.81 -35.22 -10.45
N LYS A 163 24.57 -35.76 -10.38
CA LYS A 163 24.34 -37.15 -9.95
C LYS A 163 24.94 -38.19 -10.90
N LYS A 164 24.90 -37.94 -12.21
CA LYS A 164 25.55 -38.83 -13.19
C LYS A 164 27.06 -38.79 -13.04
N GLU A 165 27.64 -37.62 -12.81
CA GLU A 165 29.07 -37.46 -12.54
C GLU A 165 29.45 -38.15 -11.23
N GLN A 166 28.72 -37.93 -10.15
CA GLN A 166 28.93 -38.60 -8.87
C GLN A 166 28.89 -40.12 -9.04
N LYS A 167 27.89 -40.65 -9.76
CA LYS A 167 27.80 -42.10 -10.03
C LYS A 167 28.97 -42.61 -10.86
N LYS A 168 29.46 -41.83 -11.83
CA LYS A 168 30.69 -42.17 -12.59
C LYS A 168 31.90 -42.19 -11.67
N LEU A 169 32.08 -41.17 -10.83
CA LEU A 169 33.17 -41.12 -9.86
C LEU A 169 33.10 -42.28 -8.87
N GLU A 170 31.93 -42.59 -8.31
CA GLU A 170 31.71 -43.76 -7.46
C GLU A 170 32.05 -45.07 -8.19
N GLN A 171 31.68 -45.18 -9.47
CA GLN A 171 32.05 -46.32 -10.29
C GLN A 171 33.57 -46.41 -10.48
N TYR A 172 34.26 -45.30 -10.76
CA TYR A 172 35.72 -45.26 -10.84
C TYR A 172 36.36 -45.66 -9.51
N ILE A 173 35.89 -45.10 -8.39
CA ILE A 173 36.36 -45.43 -7.04
C ILE A 173 36.11 -46.92 -6.73
N SER A 174 34.98 -47.48 -7.14
CA SER A 174 34.65 -48.90 -6.93
C SER A 174 35.49 -49.85 -7.80
N LEU A 175 35.93 -49.40 -8.98
CA LEU A 175 36.83 -50.12 -9.87
C LEU A 175 38.29 -50.03 -9.40
N GLU A 176 38.62 -49.07 -8.54
CA GLU A 176 39.97 -48.76 -8.04
C GLU A 176 40.31 -49.44 -6.70
N SER A 177 39.66 -50.56 -6.37
CA SER A 177 39.90 -51.48 -5.22
C SER A 177 39.09 -51.19 -3.93
N PRO A 178 38.43 -52.19 -3.31
CA PRO A 178 37.56 -52.02 -2.13
C PRO A 178 38.32 -52.00 -0.78
N GLU A 179 39.52 -51.40 -0.72
CA GLU A 179 40.42 -51.56 0.45
C GLU A 179 40.88 -50.23 1.07
N ASN A 180 40.02 -49.21 1.06
CA ASN A 180 40.22 -47.96 1.80
C ASN A 180 39.36 -47.93 3.05
N THR A 181 39.72 -48.71 4.07
CA THR A 181 39.40 -48.34 5.45
C THR A 181 40.29 -47.17 5.83
N GLU A 182 39.70 -45.98 5.93
CA GLU A 182 40.39 -44.79 6.45
C GLU A 182 41.00 -45.11 7.82
N PHE A 183 42.34 -45.04 7.91
CA PHE A 183 43.03 -45.12 9.20
C PHE A 183 42.59 -43.94 10.08
N ASN A 184 42.05 -44.24 11.26
CA ASN A 184 41.74 -43.25 12.30
C ASN A 184 43.03 -42.47 12.70
N GLU A 185 42.94 -41.20 13.10
CA GLU A 185 44.14 -40.34 13.29
C GLU A 185 45.17 -40.93 14.28
N GLU A 186 44.71 -41.59 15.34
CA GLU A 186 45.58 -42.29 16.30
C GLU A 186 46.37 -43.45 15.64
N MET A 187 45.74 -44.15 14.70
CA MET A 187 46.34 -45.28 13.98
C MET A 187 47.35 -44.80 12.93
N LYS A 188 47.16 -43.60 12.36
CA LYS A 188 48.18 -42.97 11.50
C LYS A 188 49.41 -42.60 12.30
N MET A 189 49.24 -41.97 13.47
CA MET A 189 50.36 -41.60 14.34
C MET A 189 51.17 -42.81 14.81
N SER A 190 50.55 -43.97 15.06
CA SER A 190 51.29 -45.19 15.39
C SER A 190 52.06 -45.74 14.19
N LEU A 191 51.44 -45.75 13.01
CA LEU A 191 52.06 -46.22 11.77
C LEU A 191 53.24 -45.34 11.34
N ASP A 192 53.16 -44.03 11.54
CA ASP A 192 54.27 -43.12 11.27
C ASP A 192 55.47 -43.39 12.19
N LYS A 193 55.23 -43.67 13.48
CA LYS A 193 56.31 -44.06 14.42
C LYS A 193 56.96 -45.38 14.02
N GLU A 194 56.16 -46.37 13.64
CA GLU A 194 56.68 -47.66 13.16
C GLU A 194 57.45 -47.52 11.84
N TYR A 195 57.08 -46.56 10.99
CA TYR A 195 57.81 -46.25 9.76
C TYR A 195 59.19 -45.66 10.06
N GLU A 196 59.28 -44.71 10.97
CA GLU A 196 60.56 -44.14 11.42
C GLU A 196 61.50 -45.19 12.05
N GLU A 197 60.94 -46.14 12.79
CA GLU A 197 61.70 -47.27 13.34
C GLU A 197 62.14 -48.24 12.24
N PHE A 198 61.27 -48.52 11.28
CA PHE A 198 61.58 -49.35 10.11
C PHE A 198 62.74 -48.79 9.29
N LEU A 199 62.79 -47.46 9.07
CA LEU A 199 63.87 -46.81 8.33
C LEU A 199 65.26 -47.09 8.91
N LYS A 200 65.36 -47.28 10.24
CA LYS A 200 66.63 -47.58 10.93
C LYS A 200 67.09 -49.03 10.77
N THR A 201 66.27 -49.90 10.21
CA THR A 201 66.60 -51.32 10.02
C THR A 201 67.35 -51.55 8.71
N GLU A 202 68.23 -52.56 8.66
CA GLU A 202 68.94 -52.93 7.42
C GLU A 202 68.00 -53.30 6.26
N VAL A 203 66.78 -53.76 6.58
CA VAL A 203 65.77 -54.19 5.60
C VAL A 203 65.17 -53.01 4.83
N SER A 204 65.20 -51.80 5.39
CA SER A 204 64.68 -50.59 4.73
C SER A 204 65.44 -50.25 3.46
N THR A 205 66.72 -50.61 3.38
CA THR A 205 67.57 -50.36 2.21
C THR A 205 67.07 -51.08 0.96
N TYR A 206 66.49 -52.26 1.11
CA TYR A 206 65.90 -53.05 0.02
C TYR A 206 64.44 -52.66 -0.28
N PHE A 207 63.82 -51.82 0.56
CA PHE A 207 62.41 -51.51 0.46
C PHE A 207 62.06 -50.69 -0.78
N GLU A 208 63.00 -49.88 -1.29
CA GLU A 208 62.85 -49.15 -2.55
C GLU A 208 62.65 -50.08 -3.74
N GLU A 209 63.57 -51.03 -3.89
CA GLU A 209 63.60 -51.98 -4.99
C GLU A 209 62.40 -52.93 -4.92
N ILE A 210 62.15 -53.50 -3.73
CA ILE A 210 61.02 -54.40 -3.49
C ILE A 210 59.68 -53.68 -3.66
N GLY A 211 59.55 -52.47 -3.09
CA GLY A 211 58.31 -51.71 -3.14
C GLY A 211 57.97 -51.27 -4.57
N SER A 212 58.97 -50.87 -5.36
CA SER A 212 58.78 -50.53 -6.77
C SER A 212 58.36 -51.74 -7.59
N GLU A 213 59.04 -52.88 -7.41
CA GLU A 213 58.76 -54.09 -8.19
C GLU A 213 57.39 -54.71 -7.84
N ILE A 214 57.03 -54.74 -6.55
CA ILE A 214 55.71 -55.18 -6.11
C ILE A 214 54.62 -54.23 -6.62
N SER A 215 54.86 -52.92 -6.58
CA SER A 215 53.88 -51.92 -7.03
C SER A 215 53.64 -51.98 -8.54
N GLN A 216 54.64 -52.32 -9.35
CA GLN A 216 54.53 -52.31 -10.82
C GLN A 216 54.20 -53.68 -11.41
N PHE A 217 54.82 -54.74 -10.88
CA PHE A 217 54.81 -56.07 -11.48
C PHE A 217 54.24 -57.15 -10.55
N LYS A 218 53.93 -56.81 -9.29
CA LYS A 218 53.50 -57.75 -8.25
C LYS A 218 54.50 -58.90 -8.02
N SER A 219 55.78 -58.68 -8.32
CA SER A 219 56.88 -59.63 -8.15
C SER A 219 57.92 -59.14 -7.16
N ILE A 220 58.86 -60.01 -6.79
CA ILE A 220 60.01 -59.66 -5.97
C ILE A 220 61.28 -59.70 -6.83
N PRO A 221 62.20 -58.73 -6.66
CA PRO A 221 63.49 -58.74 -7.33
C PRO A 221 64.28 -60.03 -7.08
N LYS A 222 64.83 -60.61 -8.17
CA LYS A 222 65.53 -61.92 -8.12
C LYS A 222 66.85 -61.90 -7.34
N ASN A 223 67.41 -60.72 -7.11
CA ASN A 223 68.69 -60.45 -6.45
C ASN A 223 68.58 -60.27 -4.93
N ILE A 224 67.40 -60.43 -4.34
CA ILE A 224 67.17 -60.17 -2.92
C ILE A 224 67.12 -61.47 -2.12
N ASP A 225 67.81 -61.46 -0.99
CA ASP A 225 67.87 -62.60 -0.08
C ASP A 225 66.48 -62.98 0.45
N LYS A 226 66.19 -64.28 0.44
CA LYS A 226 64.92 -64.82 0.94
C LYS A 226 64.61 -64.41 2.38
N ILE A 227 65.65 -64.19 3.19
CA ILE A 227 65.54 -63.74 4.58
C ILE A 227 64.93 -62.32 4.66
N VAL A 228 65.29 -61.43 3.74
CA VAL A 228 64.77 -60.06 3.67
C VAL A 228 63.28 -60.08 3.32
N ILE A 229 62.90 -60.94 2.37
CA ILE A 229 61.51 -61.16 1.96
C ILE A 229 60.66 -61.66 3.14
N GLU A 230 61.13 -62.71 3.82
CA GLU A 230 60.44 -63.29 4.97
C GLU A 230 60.29 -62.27 6.12
N LYS A 231 61.30 -61.44 6.36
CA LYS A 231 61.25 -60.39 7.38
C LYS A 231 60.22 -59.31 7.04
N LEU A 232 60.08 -58.95 5.76
CA LEU A 232 59.04 -58.01 5.31
C LEU A 232 57.63 -58.61 5.42
N ILE A 233 57.49 -59.91 5.14
CA ILE A 233 56.22 -60.63 5.36
C ILE A 233 55.87 -60.66 6.85
N TYR A 234 56.84 -61.03 7.70
CA TYR A 234 56.64 -61.09 9.16
C TYR A 234 56.33 -59.71 9.77
N SER A 235 56.96 -58.65 9.27
CA SER A 235 56.66 -57.27 9.68
C SER A 235 55.27 -56.78 9.21
N GLY A 236 54.57 -57.60 8.42
CA GLY A 236 53.25 -57.31 7.89
C GLY A 236 53.26 -56.23 6.82
N LEU A 237 54.38 -55.99 6.13
CA LEU A 237 54.49 -54.99 5.05
C LEU A 237 54.12 -55.58 3.69
N ILE A 238 54.42 -56.85 3.48
CA ILE A 238 54.15 -57.58 2.23
C ILE A 238 53.36 -58.84 2.55
N LYS A 239 52.48 -59.24 1.64
CA LYS A 239 51.78 -60.53 1.69
C LYS A 239 52.05 -61.31 0.42
N LYS A 240 52.37 -62.60 0.59
CA LYS A 240 52.40 -63.59 -0.50
C LYS A 240 50.97 -64.05 -0.79
N VAL A 241 50.58 -64.04 -2.06
CA VAL A 241 49.28 -64.53 -2.52
C VAL A 241 49.54 -65.67 -3.50
N ASP A 242 49.00 -66.84 -3.18
CA ASP A 242 49.02 -68.02 -4.02
C ASP A 242 47.69 -68.07 -4.79
N ASP A 243 47.75 -67.96 -6.12
CA ASP A 243 46.58 -68.08 -7.00
C ASP A 243 46.53 -69.51 -7.54
N ASP A 244 45.70 -70.33 -6.89
CA ASP A 244 45.53 -71.76 -7.19
C ASP A 244 44.91 -72.00 -8.58
N GLU A 245 44.15 -71.05 -9.13
CA GLU A 245 43.51 -71.17 -10.45
C GLU A 245 44.52 -70.97 -11.59
N ASN A 246 45.46 -70.04 -11.42
CA ASN A 246 46.45 -69.68 -12.45
C ASN A 246 47.86 -70.26 -12.20
N GLN A 247 48.06 -71.03 -11.12
CA GLN A 247 49.35 -71.57 -10.68
C GLN A 247 50.45 -70.48 -10.58
N ARG A 248 50.09 -69.29 -10.08
CA ARG A 248 51.02 -68.16 -9.96
C ARG A 248 51.10 -67.67 -8.52
N VAL A 249 52.33 -67.40 -8.11
CA VAL A 249 52.63 -66.74 -6.84
C VAL A 249 52.95 -65.29 -7.12
N TYR A 250 52.26 -64.37 -6.46
CA TYR A 250 52.57 -62.95 -6.54
C TYR A 250 52.57 -62.30 -5.15
N TYR A 251 53.18 -61.13 -5.06
CA TYR A 251 53.34 -60.40 -3.82
C TYR A 251 52.58 -59.08 -3.90
N VAL A 252 51.96 -58.69 -2.78
CA VAL A 252 51.22 -57.43 -2.66
C VAL A 252 51.60 -56.71 -1.37
N LEU A 253 51.64 -55.39 -1.42
CA LEU A 253 51.78 -54.57 -0.22
C LEU A 253 50.50 -54.67 0.62
N THR A 254 50.65 -54.91 1.91
CA THR A 254 49.54 -54.82 2.87
C THR A 254 49.13 -53.35 3.08
N ASN A 255 48.06 -53.07 3.81
CA ASN A 255 47.68 -51.69 4.12
C ASN A 255 48.80 -50.93 4.87
N LYS A 256 49.52 -51.60 5.77
CA LYS A 256 50.72 -51.09 6.42
C LYS A 256 51.85 -50.83 5.41
N GLY A 257 52.11 -51.80 4.52
CA GLY A 257 53.10 -51.67 3.46
C GLY A 257 52.81 -50.53 2.48
N LYS A 258 51.55 -50.34 2.09
CA LYS A 258 51.09 -49.23 1.22
C LYS A 258 51.32 -47.88 1.90
N HIS A 259 51.05 -47.77 3.21
CA HIS A 259 51.33 -46.56 3.98
C HIS A 259 52.83 -46.23 4.01
N PHE A 260 53.67 -47.23 4.30
CA PHE A 260 55.12 -47.07 4.35
C PHE A 260 55.69 -46.73 2.97
N TRP A 261 55.18 -47.38 1.91
CA TRP A 261 55.56 -47.10 0.52
C TRP A 261 55.20 -45.68 0.10
N LYS A 262 53.99 -45.21 0.45
CA LYS A 262 53.57 -43.83 0.20
C LYS A 262 54.50 -42.83 0.89
N ASN A 263 54.80 -43.03 2.17
CA ASN A 263 55.70 -42.14 2.90
C ASN A 263 57.13 -42.18 2.34
N TYR A 264 57.61 -43.35 1.90
CA TYR A 264 58.91 -43.50 1.23
C TYR A 264 58.99 -42.76 -0.11
N VAL A 265 57.99 -42.90 -0.97
CA VAL A 265 57.94 -42.19 -2.25
C VAL A 265 57.81 -40.68 -2.06
N LEU A 266 57.04 -40.25 -1.06
CA LEU A 266 56.90 -38.83 -0.72
C LEU A 266 58.21 -38.24 -0.18
N SER A 267 58.92 -38.94 0.71
CA SER A 267 60.21 -38.47 1.22
C SER A 267 61.27 -38.36 0.12
N LYS A 268 61.29 -39.28 -0.84
CA LYS A 268 62.16 -39.21 -2.04
C LYS A 268 61.77 -38.09 -3.01
N ARG A 269 60.48 -37.81 -3.22
CA ARG A 269 60.05 -36.65 -4.04
C ARG A 269 60.43 -35.31 -3.41
N ILE A 270 60.43 -35.23 -2.08
CA ILE A 270 60.89 -34.04 -1.36
C ILE A 270 62.41 -33.89 -1.50
N LEU A 271 63.16 -35.00 -1.40
CA LEU A 271 64.62 -35.00 -1.59
C LEU A 271 65.02 -34.65 -3.04
N SER A 272 64.33 -35.23 -4.04
CA SER A 272 64.51 -34.92 -5.46
C SER A 272 64.27 -33.44 -5.77
N LYS A 273 63.31 -32.79 -5.09
CA LYS A 273 63.06 -31.37 -5.25
C LYS A 273 64.16 -30.52 -4.59
N GLN A 274 64.62 -30.90 -3.40
CA GLN A 274 65.74 -30.23 -2.72
C GLN A 274 67.08 -30.39 -3.44
N GLU A 275 67.34 -31.53 -4.10
CA GLU A 275 68.52 -31.73 -4.96
C GLU A 275 68.42 -30.92 -6.26
N LEU A 276 67.22 -30.81 -6.85
CA LEU A 276 66.97 -29.93 -8.00
C LEU A 276 67.15 -28.45 -7.63
N ASP A 277 66.74 -28.05 -6.42
CA ASP A 277 66.89 -26.69 -5.92
C ASP A 277 68.37 -26.38 -5.60
N LYS A 278 69.15 -27.36 -5.11
CA LYS A 278 70.61 -27.24 -4.95
C LYS A 278 71.39 -27.15 -6.26
N MET A 279 70.92 -27.79 -7.34
CA MET A 279 71.51 -27.61 -8.68
C MET A 279 71.15 -26.24 -9.31
N ASN A 280 70.18 -25.52 -8.74
CA ASN A 280 69.73 -24.20 -9.20
C ASN A 280 70.17 -23.04 -8.29
N GLU A 281 70.97 -23.29 -7.25
CA GLU A 281 71.67 -22.22 -6.53
C GLU A 281 72.91 -21.79 -7.35
N PRO A 282 73.07 -20.49 -7.64
CA PRO A 282 74.24 -20.01 -8.37
C PRO A 282 75.50 -20.19 -7.52
N ASP A 283 76.56 -20.72 -8.15
CA ASP A 283 77.90 -20.81 -7.55
C ASP A 283 78.37 -19.43 -7.06
N ASP A 284 78.21 -19.14 -5.77
CA ASP A 284 78.91 -18.04 -5.12
C ASP A 284 80.40 -18.41 -5.01
N LEU A 285 81.15 -18.04 -6.05
CA LEU A 285 82.60 -17.96 -5.99
C LEU A 285 83.01 -16.86 -4.98
N PRO A 286 84.04 -17.10 -4.16
CA PRO A 286 84.35 -16.28 -3.00
C PRO A 286 85.03 -14.98 -3.43
N PHE A 287 84.60 -13.87 -2.82
CA PHE A 287 85.43 -12.67 -2.64
C PHE A 287 86.09 -12.71 -1.28
#